data_AF-A0A512HY98-F1
#
_entry.id   AF-A0A512HY98-F1
#
_cell.length_a   1.000
_cell.length_b   1.000
_cell.length_c   1.000
_cell.angle_alpha   90.00
_cell.angle_beta   90.00
_cell.angle_gamma   90.00
#
_symmetry.space_group_name_H-M   'P 1'
#
loop_
_entity.id
_entity.type
_entity.pdbx_description
1 polymer ?
#
loop_
_entity_poly.entity_id
_entity_poly.type
_entity_poly.pdbx_seq_one_letter_code
_entity_poly.pdbx_strand_id
1 'polypeptide(L)'
;MSDITPGTWQLDPTHTEIGFTVRHIMSKVRGKFEKFEGTIVTSEDVTASHATATIDLSSINTGTADRDNHLRSGDFFNVESTPTMTFVSTGVVRKGDTDFVVTGDLTIKDVTKPIELAVDFLGEGKDPWGGTRVGVEATGQLSRKDFGIDFNIPLEGDKVMIGDKITLQITAEAVLQA
;
A
#
# COMPACT_ATOMS: atom_id res chain seq x y z
N MET A 1 8.14 8.60 -23.98
CA MET A 1 8.14 9.26 -22.66
C MET A 1 6.70 9.48 -22.28
N SER A 2 6.22 8.72 -21.30
CA SER A 2 4.96 9.04 -20.63
C SER A 2 5.24 10.28 -19.79
N ASP A 3 4.81 11.45 -20.26
CA ASP A 3 4.86 12.70 -19.50
C ASP A 3 3.53 12.79 -18.76
N ILE A 4 3.57 12.55 -17.45
CA ILE A 4 2.40 12.63 -16.57
C ILE A 4 2.15 14.12 -16.32
N THR A 5 0.90 14.58 -16.46
CA THR A 5 0.55 15.99 -16.24
C THR A 5 0.99 16.42 -14.83
N PRO A 6 1.88 17.43 -14.71
CA PRO A 6 2.29 17.93 -13.40
C PRO A 6 1.11 18.50 -12.62
N GLY A 7 1.06 18.18 -11.33
CA GLY A 7 -0.04 18.57 -10.47
C GLY A 7 -0.28 17.61 -9.32
N THR A 8 -1.30 17.95 -8.54
CA THR A 8 -1.74 17.16 -7.38
C THR A 8 -2.86 16.22 -7.82
N TRP A 9 -2.66 14.93 -7.62
CA TRP A 9 -3.62 13.88 -7.90
C TRP A 9 -4.09 13.28 -6.59
N GLN A 10 -5.41 13.18 -6.40
CA GLN A 10 -5.99 12.56 -5.21
C GLN A 10 -6.43 11.14 -5.54
N LEU A 11 -6.03 10.14 -4.74
CA LEU A 11 -6.50 8.77 -4.91
C LEU A 11 -8.03 8.73 -4.87
N ASP A 12 -8.63 8.02 -5.81
CA ASP A 12 -10.06 7.72 -5.83
C ASP A 12 -10.29 6.43 -5.02
N PRO A 13 -10.93 6.49 -3.84
CA PRO A 13 -11.17 5.30 -3.03
C PRO A 13 -12.07 4.26 -3.71
N THR A 14 -12.88 4.67 -4.69
CA THR A 14 -13.78 3.75 -5.42
C THR A 14 -13.03 2.88 -6.43
N HIS A 15 -11.93 3.40 -6.97
CA HIS A 15 -11.14 2.77 -8.04
C HIS A 15 -9.72 2.44 -7.57
N THR A 16 -9.50 2.40 -6.25
CA THR A 16 -8.22 2.04 -5.65
C THR A 16 -8.41 0.84 -4.71
N GLU A 17 -7.50 -0.13 -4.78
CA GLU A 17 -7.41 -1.25 -3.85
C GLU A 17 -6.00 -1.29 -3.27
N ILE A 18 -5.89 -1.24 -1.93
CA ILE A 18 -4.65 -1.47 -1.18
C ILE A 18 -4.71 -2.90 -0.63
N GLY A 19 -4.24 -3.85 -1.43
CA GLY A 19 -4.26 -5.27 -1.14
C GLY A 19 -2.95 -5.81 -0.58
N PHE A 20 -3.04 -6.92 0.15
CA PHE A 20 -1.90 -7.69 0.59
C PHE A 20 -2.18 -9.18 0.58
N THR A 21 -1.09 -9.97 0.55
CA THR A 21 -1.14 -11.42 0.68
C THR A 21 -0.06 -11.93 1.63
N VAL A 22 -0.40 -12.95 2.42
CA VAL A 22 0.50 -13.62 3.36
C VAL A 22 0.31 -15.13 3.30
N ARG A 23 1.40 -15.88 3.46
CA ARG A 23 1.36 -17.35 3.51
C ARG A 23 0.76 -17.82 4.85
N HIS A 24 -0.15 -18.79 4.78
CA HIS A 24 -0.77 -19.43 5.92
C HIS A 24 -0.67 -20.96 5.79
N ILE A 25 0.24 -21.59 6.54
CA ILE A 25 0.59 -23.02 6.48
C ILE A 25 0.81 -23.55 5.04
N MET A 26 -0.25 -23.93 4.34
CA MET A 26 -0.25 -24.47 2.96
C MET A 26 -0.95 -23.57 1.92
N SER A 27 -1.57 -22.47 2.33
CA SER A 27 -2.34 -21.56 1.47
C SER A 27 -1.86 -20.10 1.61
N LYS A 28 -2.60 -19.17 0.98
CA LYS A 28 -2.41 -17.72 1.15
C LYS A 28 -3.70 -17.09 1.67
N VAL A 29 -3.57 -16.23 2.67
CA VAL A 29 -4.62 -15.29 3.05
C VAL A 29 -4.44 -14.03 2.21
N ARG A 30 -5.55 -13.51 1.70
CA ARG A 30 -5.61 -12.21 1.04
C ARG A 30 -6.40 -11.26 1.93
N GLY A 31 -5.97 -10.01 1.99
CA GLY A 31 -6.71 -8.97 2.65
C GLY A 31 -6.50 -7.64 1.96
N LYS A 32 -7.28 -6.66 2.38
CA LYS A 32 -7.19 -5.28 1.91
C LYS A 32 -7.58 -4.31 3.01
N PHE A 33 -7.28 -3.04 2.79
CA PHE A 33 -7.78 -1.93 3.59
C PHE A 33 -8.82 -1.15 2.79
N GLU A 34 -9.99 -0.95 3.37
CA GLU A 34 -11.15 -0.37 2.69
C GLU A 34 -11.26 1.15 2.88
N LYS A 35 -10.49 1.72 3.81
CA LYS A 35 -10.49 3.16 4.09
C LYS A 35 -9.06 3.69 4.06
N PHE A 36 -8.84 4.63 3.16
CA PHE A 36 -7.57 5.29 2.96
C PHE A 36 -7.78 6.62 2.27
N GLU A 37 -6.77 7.45 2.36
CA GLU A 37 -6.57 8.65 1.53
C GLU A 37 -5.14 8.64 1.01
N GLY A 38 -4.91 9.28 -0.13
CA GLY A 38 -3.56 9.45 -0.64
C GLY A 38 -3.48 10.49 -1.72
N THR A 39 -2.30 11.06 -1.85
CA THR A 39 -2.01 12.14 -2.76
C THR A 39 -0.74 11.79 -3.52
N ILE A 40 -0.76 12.00 -4.83
CA ILE A 40 0.41 11.90 -5.70
C ILE A 40 0.65 13.30 -6.27
N VAL A 41 1.81 13.88 -6.01
CA VAL A 41 2.20 15.15 -6.59
C VAL A 41 3.25 14.86 -7.65
N THR A 42 2.91 15.22 -8.88
CA THR A 42 3.74 15.00 -10.06
C THR A 42 4.42 16.31 -10.48
N SER A 43 5.65 16.20 -10.93
CA SER A 43 6.50 17.31 -11.39
C SER A 43 6.82 17.13 -12.88
N GLU A 44 7.24 18.21 -13.55
CA GLU A 44 7.78 18.15 -14.92
C GLU A 44 8.92 17.12 -15.02
N ASP A 45 9.82 17.11 -14.02
CA ASP A 45 10.69 15.98 -13.77
C ASP A 45 9.96 14.97 -12.89
N VAL A 46 9.56 13.85 -13.49
CA VAL A 46 8.84 12.77 -12.79
C VAL A 46 9.62 12.22 -11.60
N THR A 47 10.96 12.29 -11.61
CA THR A 47 11.81 11.79 -10.50
C THR A 47 11.76 12.70 -9.26
N ALA A 48 11.29 13.94 -9.41
CA ALA A 48 11.02 14.86 -8.32
C ALA A 48 9.56 14.76 -7.79
N SER A 49 8.76 13.83 -8.33
CA SER A 49 7.41 13.55 -7.84
C SER A 49 7.43 12.89 -6.47
N HIS A 50 6.34 13.03 -5.71
CA HIS A 50 6.20 12.37 -4.41
C HIS A 50 4.77 11.87 -4.19
N ALA A 51 4.62 10.86 -3.34
CA ALA A 51 3.35 10.28 -2.96
C ALA A 51 3.24 10.12 -1.44
N THR A 52 2.04 10.36 -0.92
CA THR A 52 1.68 10.10 0.47
C THR A 52 0.40 9.29 0.54
N ALA A 53 0.28 8.45 1.57
CA ALA A 53 -0.95 7.73 1.85
C ALA A 53 -1.15 7.56 3.36
N THR A 54 -2.40 7.66 3.80
CA THR A 54 -2.84 7.33 5.15
C THR A 54 -3.91 6.26 5.05
N ILE A 55 -3.72 5.14 5.75
CA ILE A 55 -4.60 3.98 5.75
C ILE A 55 -5.19 3.82 7.14
N ASP A 56 -6.51 3.73 7.25
CA ASP A 56 -7.20 3.39 8.49
C ASP A 56 -7.13 1.86 8.71
N LEU A 57 -6.35 1.44 9.70
CA LEU A 57 -6.10 0.03 10.00
C LEU A 57 -7.35 -0.69 10.51
N SER A 58 -8.37 0.03 11.01
CA SER A 58 -9.65 -0.56 11.40
C SER A 58 -10.41 -1.11 10.18
N SER A 59 -10.11 -0.61 8.98
CA SER A 59 -10.74 -1.02 7.72
C SER A 59 -10.19 -2.31 7.12
N ILE A 60 -9.30 -3.01 7.84
CA ILE A 60 -8.77 -4.29 7.38
C ILE A 60 -9.89 -5.31 7.15
N ASN A 61 -9.86 -5.95 5.99
CA ASN A 61 -10.82 -6.97 5.59
C ASN A 61 -10.09 -8.13 4.91
N THR A 62 -10.20 -9.32 5.51
CA THR A 62 -9.69 -10.58 4.95
C THR A 62 -10.80 -11.56 4.58
N GLY A 63 -12.06 -11.11 4.63
CA GLY A 63 -13.26 -11.92 4.41
C GLY A 63 -13.60 -12.82 5.60
N THR A 64 -13.09 -12.56 6.80
CA THR A 64 -13.36 -13.36 8.00
C THR A 64 -13.37 -12.48 9.24
N ALA A 65 -14.56 -12.16 9.74
CA ALA A 65 -14.76 -11.20 10.83
C ALA A 65 -13.90 -11.48 12.07
N ASP A 66 -13.80 -12.74 12.50
CA ASP A 66 -12.97 -13.12 13.66
C ASP A 66 -11.49 -12.82 13.44
N ARG A 67 -10.97 -13.10 12.24
CA ARG A 67 -9.58 -12.79 11.88
C ARG A 67 -9.37 -11.29 11.77
N ASP A 68 -10.32 -10.57 11.19
CA ASP A 68 -10.24 -9.11 11.07
C ASP A 68 -10.25 -8.44 12.45
N ASN A 69 -11.06 -8.95 13.38
CA ASN A 69 -11.05 -8.51 14.77
C ASN A 69 -9.73 -8.83 15.48
N HIS A 70 -9.13 -10.00 15.23
CA HIS A 70 -7.82 -10.32 15.79
C HIS A 70 -6.70 -9.45 15.21
N LEU A 71 -6.72 -9.16 13.91
CA LEU A 71 -5.75 -8.28 13.26
C LEU A 71 -5.81 -6.84 13.83
N ARG A 72 -6.98 -6.40 14.29
CA ARG A 72 -7.13 -5.10 14.96
C ARG A 72 -6.56 -5.06 16.38
N SER A 73 -6.37 -6.20 17.03
CA SER A 73 -5.96 -6.28 18.43
C SER A 73 -4.50 -5.88 18.66
N GLY A 74 -4.11 -5.79 19.93
CA GLY A 74 -2.73 -5.53 20.36
C GLY A 74 -1.69 -6.56 19.90
N ASP A 75 -2.12 -7.77 19.53
CA ASP A 75 -1.23 -8.82 18.97
C ASP A 75 -0.72 -8.47 17.56
N PHE A 76 -1.43 -7.57 16.86
CA PHE A 76 -1.15 -7.16 15.49
C PHE A 76 -1.07 -5.64 15.39
N PHE A 77 -2.07 -4.99 14.80
CA PHE A 77 -2.03 -3.57 14.46
C PHE A 77 -2.28 -2.63 15.65
N ASN A 78 -2.85 -3.14 16.75
CA ASN A 78 -3.21 -2.34 17.93
C ASN A 78 -3.99 -1.07 17.56
N VAL A 79 -5.09 -1.22 16.81
CA VAL A 79 -5.78 -0.08 16.17
C VAL A 79 -6.36 0.91 17.17
N GLU A 80 -6.59 0.49 18.42
CA GLU A 80 -7.05 1.39 19.50
C GLU A 80 -5.98 2.43 19.87
N SER A 81 -4.69 2.07 19.78
CA SER A 81 -3.57 2.98 20.10
C SER A 81 -3.00 3.65 18.85
N THR A 82 -2.92 2.90 17.75
CA THR A 82 -2.29 3.32 16.49
C THR A 82 -3.25 3.00 15.35
N PRO A 83 -4.25 3.87 15.10
CA PRO A 83 -5.34 3.57 14.17
C PRO A 83 -4.91 3.68 12.69
N THR A 84 -3.77 4.30 12.41
CA THR A 84 -3.33 4.58 11.04
C THR A 84 -1.98 3.96 10.71
N MET A 85 -1.84 3.58 9.44
CA MET A 85 -0.57 3.29 8.78
C MET A 85 -0.32 4.39 7.76
N THR A 86 0.91 4.88 7.66
CA THR A 86 1.27 5.98 6.75
C THR A 86 2.42 5.61 5.85
N PHE A 87 2.38 6.09 4.61
CA PHE A 87 3.46 5.98 3.65
C PHE A 87 3.84 7.37 3.15
N VAL A 88 5.14 7.65 3.11
CA VAL A 88 5.69 8.88 2.54
C VAL A 88 6.84 8.50 1.62
N SER A 89 6.71 8.78 0.32
CA SER A 89 7.78 8.50 -0.63
C SER A 89 9.02 9.36 -0.33
N THR A 90 10.19 8.75 -0.48
CA THR A 90 11.50 9.40 -0.33
C THR A 90 12.24 9.53 -1.66
N GLY A 91 11.79 8.83 -2.71
CA GLY A 91 12.38 8.93 -4.02
C GLY A 91 11.61 8.16 -5.09
N VAL A 92 11.77 8.60 -6.33
CA VAL A 92 11.20 7.96 -7.53
C VAL A 92 12.34 7.71 -8.52
N VAL A 93 12.49 6.47 -8.95
CA VAL A 93 13.47 6.06 -9.95
C VAL A 93 12.74 5.54 -11.18
N ARG A 94 12.96 6.19 -12.33
CA ARG A 94 12.47 5.70 -13.61
C ARG A 94 13.30 4.49 -14.06
N LYS A 95 12.65 3.36 -14.35
CA LYS A 95 13.28 2.12 -14.85
C LYS A 95 12.94 1.83 -16.31
N GLY A 96 11.84 2.39 -16.81
CA GLY A 96 11.39 2.28 -18.19
C GLY A 96 10.47 3.42 -18.58
N ASP A 97 9.75 3.27 -19.69
CA ASP A 97 8.78 4.28 -20.12
C ASP A 97 7.61 4.38 -19.14
N THR A 98 7.09 3.24 -18.67
CA THR A 98 6.00 3.11 -17.69
C THR A 98 6.45 2.53 -16.35
N ASP A 99 7.65 1.96 -16.27
CA ASP A 99 8.16 1.32 -15.04
C ASP A 99 8.89 2.31 -14.12
N PHE A 100 8.51 2.33 -12.86
CA PHE A 100 9.12 3.12 -11.80
C PHE A 100 9.40 2.27 -10.56
N VAL A 101 10.37 2.70 -9.76
CA VAL A 101 10.56 2.25 -8.39
C VAL A 101 10.36 3.45 -7.48
N VAL A 102 9.39 3.35 -6.58
CA VAL A 102 9.13 4.36 -5.55
C VAL A 102 9.64 3.83 -4.23
N THR A 103 10.64 4.48 -3.67
CA THR A 103 11.09 4.23 -2.30
C THR A 103 10.30 5.11 -1.35
N GLY A 104 9.98 4.62 -0.16
CA GLY A 104 9.30 5.44 0.84
C GLY A 104 9.32 4.84 2.22
N ASP A 105 9.10 5.71 3.20
CA ASP A 105 9.00 5.36 4.60
C ASP A 105 7.57 4.91 4.91
N LEU A 106 7.43 3.63 5.27
CA LEU A 106 6.20 3.06 5.78
C LEU A 106 6.25 3.08 7.30
N THR A 107 5.22 3.63 7.94
CA THR A 107 5.06 3.61 9.39
C THR A 107 3.87 2.76 9.76
N ILE A 108 4.11 1.73 10.59
CA ILE A 108 3.09 0.89 11.20
C ILE A 108 3.35 0.91 12.70
N LYS A 109 2.33 1.27 13.49
CA LYS A 109 2.46 1.53 14.92
C LYS A 109 3.49 2.65 15.17
N ASP A 110 4.49 2.39 15.99
CA ASP A 110 5.60 3.28 16.33
C ASP A 110 6.88 2.99 15.52
N VAL A 111 6.80 2.12 14.52
CA VAL A 111 7.96 1.67 13.74
C VAL A 111 7.88 2.16 12.30
N THR A 112 8.92 2.90 11.88
CA THR A 112 9.10 3.35 10.50
C THR A 112 10.21 2.56 9.82
N LYS A 113 9.95 2.05 8.62
CA LYS A 113 10.93 1.32 7.79
C LYS A 113 10.83 1.77 6.33
N PRO A 114 11.96 1.87 5.61
CA PRO A 114 11.92 2.08 4.18
C PRO A 114 11.41 0.83 3.47
N ILE A 115 10.53 1.01 2.49
CA ILE A 115 10.09 -0.02 1.56
C ILE A 115 10.27 0.46 0.12
N GLU A 116 10.30 -0.50 -0.80
CA GLU A 116 10.28 -0.23 -2.24
C GLU A 116 8.99 -0.75 -2.85
N LEU A 117 8.38 0.07 -3.70
CA LEU A 117 7.24 -0.27 -4.53
C LEU A 117 7.68 -0.23 -5.99
N ALA A 118 7.57 -1.36 -6.69
CA ALA A 118 7.65 -1.39 -8.14
C ALA A 118 6.31 -0.94 -8.71
N VAL A 119 6.31 0.16 -9.46
CA VAL A 119 5.12 0.83 -9.97
C VAL A 119 5.09 0.77 -11.49
N ASP A 120 3.98 0.31 -12.06
CA ASP A 120 3.68 0.38 -13.48
C ASP A 120 2.64 1.47 -13.73
N PHE A 121 2.97 2.42 -14.60
CA PHE A 121 2.08 3.48 -15.03
C PHE A 121 1.19 2.98 -16.18
N LEU A 122 -0.11 2.87 -15.91
CA LEU A 122 -1.08 2.32 -16.86
C LEU A 122 -1.59 3.37 -17.86
N GLY A 123 -1.46 4.66 -17.54
CA GLY A 123 -1.87 5.74 -18.42
C GLY A 123 -2.52 6.91 -17.70
N GLU A 124 -2.72 7.98 -18.47
CA GLU A 124 -3.46 9.17 -18.08
C GLU A 124 -4.56 9.43 -19.13
N GLY A 125 -5.73 9.89 -18.69
CA GLY A 125 -6.82 10.21 -19.61
C GLY A 125 -7.95 11.01 -18.97
N LYS A 126 -8.81 11.60 -19.82
CA LYS A 126 -10.04 12.25 -19.34
C LYS A 126 -11.07 11.22 -18.89
N ASP A 127 -11.81 11.56 -17.85
CA ASP A 127 -12.91 10.74 -17.36
C ASP A 127 -14.29 11.26 -17.84
N PRO A 128 -15.36 10.43 -17.78
CA PRO A 128 -16.70 10.83 -18.17
C PRO A 128 -17.33 11.96 -17.35
N TRP A 129 -16.73 12.34 -16.21
CA TRP A 129 -17.21 13.37 -15.29
C TRP A 129 -16.51 14.72 -15.47
N GLY A 130 -15.58 14.81 -16.43
CA GLY A 130 -14.88 16.05 -16.78
C GLY A 130 -13.53 16.22 -16.08
N GLY A 131 -13.08 15.26 -15.29
CA GLY A 131 -11.77 15.21 -14.66
C GLY A 131 -10.69 14.58 -15.55
N THR A 132 -9.45 14.62 -15.08
CA THR A 132 -8.32 13.85 -15.64
C THR A 132 -7.89 12.82 -14.60
N ARG A 133 -7.64 11.59 -15.04
CA ARG A 133 -7.26 10.46 -14.20
C ARG A 133 -5.92 9.89 -14.60
N VAL A 134 -5.19 9.38 -13.62
CA VAL A 134 -4.02 8.53 -13.79
C VAL A 134 -4.30 7.16 -13.20
N GLY A 135 -3.85 6.10 -13.87
CA GLY A 135 -3.89 4.72 -13.38
C GLY A 135 -2.49 4.18 -13.12
N VAL A 136 -2.31 3.48 -11.99
CA VAL A 136 -1.05 2.80 -11.64
C VAL A 136 -1.33 1.44 -11.01
N GLU A 137 -0.40 0.51 -11.21
CA GLU A 137 -0.26 -0.68 -10.36
C GLU A 137 1.02 -0.59 -9.56
N ALA A 138 1.01 -1.05 -8.31
CA ALA A 138 2.21 -1.12 -7.51
C ALA A 138 2.31 -2.45 -6.77
N THR A 139 3.52 -3.00 -6.70
CA THR A 139 3.82 -4.21 -5.92
C THR A 139 5.02 -3.98 -5.01
N GLY A 140 4.97 -4.60 -3.84
CA GLY A 140 6.02 -4.45 -2.83
C GLY A 140 6.08 -5.66 -1.92
N GLN A 141 7.16 -5.77 -1.15
CA GLN A 141 7.32 -6.83 -0.17
C GLN A 141 7.95 -6.27 1.10
N LEU A 142 7.46 -6.75 2.24
CA LEU A 142 8.00 -6.39 3.56
C LEU A 142 7.96 -7.58 4.51
N SER A 143 8.72 -7.51 5.59
CA SER A 143 8.59 -8.41 6.73
C SER A 143 7.65 -7.78 7.75
N ARG A 144 6.67 -8.55 8.24
CA ARG A 144 5.80 -8.07 9.34
C ARG A 144 6.57 -7.92 10.66
N LYS A 145 7.63 -8.71 10.84
CA LYS A 145 8.47 -8.67 12.05
C LYS A 145 9.28 -7.39 12.13
N ASP A 146 9.65 -6.79 10.99
CA ASP A 146 10.33 -5.49 10.97
C ASP A 146 9.51 -4.37 11.62
N PHE A 147 8.18 -4.55 11.74
CA PHE A 147 7.24 -3.62 12.38
C PHE A 147 6.75 -4.12 13.75
N GLY A 148 7.41 -5.13 14.35
CA GLY A 148 7.04 -5.68 15.65
C GLY A 148 5.70 -6.44 15.65
N ILE A 149 5.24 -6.92 14.49
CA ILE A 149 4.09 -7.81 14.37
C ILE A 149 4.62 -9.24 14.36
N ASP A 150 4.87 -9.78 15.55
CA ASP A 150 5.53 -11.08 15.74
C ASP A 150 4.58 -12.25 16.03
N PHE A 151 3.28 -11.98 16.25
CA PHE A 151 2.31 -13.01 16.62
C PHE A 151 2.41 -14.24 15.71
N ASN A 152 2.45 -15.42 16.33
CA ASN A 152 2.43 -16.69 15.62
C ASN A 152 1.98 -17.80 16.55
N ILE A 153 1.41 -18.84 15.97
CA ILE A 153 1.16 -20.10 16.67
C ILE A 153 2.26 -21.07 16.24
N PRO A 154 3.08 -21.58 17.17
CA PRO A 154 4.09 -22.59 16.86
C PRO A 154 3.43 -23.85 16.27
N LEU A 155 4.04 -24.42 15.24
CA LEU A 155 3.68 -25.74 14.71
C LEU A 155 4.80 -26.74 15.05
N GLU A 156 4.58 -28.04 14.79
CA GLU A 156 5.64 -29.04 14.97
C GLU A 156 6.87 -28.72 14.10
N GLY A 157 8.05 -28.76 14.73
CA GLY A 157 9.34 -28.39 14.12
C GLY A 157 9.50 -26.87 13.95
N ASP A 158 10.31 -26.44 12.98
CA ASP A 158 10.60 -25.02 12.72
C ASP A 158 9.52 -24.33 11.86
N LYS A 159 8.30 -24.90 11.80
CA LYS A 159 7.23 -24.38 10.96
C LYS A 159 6.43 -23.31 11.71
N VAL A 160 6.06 -22.27 10.98
CA VAL A 160 5.20 -21.19 11.46
C VAL A 160 3.84 -21.23 10.79
N MET A 161 2.79 -20.86 11.53
CA MET A 161 1.43 -20.76 10.99
C MET A 161 1.30 -19.59 10.00
N ILE A 162 1.83 -18.43 10.37
CA ILE A 162 1.78 -17.20 9.58
C ILE A 162 3.18 -16.85 9.09
N GLY A 163 3.33 -16.74 7.76
CA GLY A 163 4.56 -16.32 7.12
C GLY A 163 4.99 -14.91 7.55
N ASP A 164 6.29 -14.65 7.48
CA ASP A 164 6.84 -13.33 7.80
C ASP A 164 6.66 -12.32 6.65
N LYS A 165 6.92 -12.80 5.43
CA LYS A 165 6.83 -12.00 4.22
C LYS A 165 5.38 -11.65 3.87
N ILE A 166 5.11 -10.35 3.81
CA ILE A 166 3.89 -9.76 3.26
C ILE A 166 4.20 -9.31 1.83
N THR A 167 3.33 -9.68 0.89
CA THR A 167 3.35 -9.11 -0.47
C THR A 167 2.24 -8.10 -0.57
N LEU A 168 2.56 -6.89 -1.03
CA LEU A 168 1.63 -5.82 -1.31
C LEU A 168 1.23 -5.88 -2.79
N GLN A 169 -0.05 -5.65 -3.06
CA GLN A 169 -0.61 -5.51 -4.40
C GLN A 169 -1.58 -4.34 -4.38
N ILE A 170 -1.24 -3.29 -5.11
CA ILE A 170 -1.99 -2.03 -5.15
C ILE A 170 -2.40 -1.78 -6.59
N THR A 171 -3.67 -1.48 -6.81
CA THR A 171 -4.16 -0.90 -8.06
C THR A 171 -4.81 0.40 -7.71
N ALA A 172 -4.45 1.50 -8.36
CA ALA A 172 -4.93 2.81 -7.98
C ALA A 172 -5.29 3.66 -9.19
N GLU A 173 -6.39 4.39 -9.07
CA GLU A 173 -6.66 5.57 -9.88
C GLU A 173 -6.61 6.82 -9.01
N ALA A 174 -6.09 7.91 -9.57
CA ALA A 174 -6.09 9.22 -8.93
C ALA A 174 -6.64 10.29 -9.87
N VAL A 175 -7.32 11.28 -9.32
CA VAL A 175 -7.96 12.38 -10.06
C VAL A 175 -7.14 13.66 -9.89
N LEU A 176 -6.79 14.30 -11.00
CA LEU A 176 -6.11 15.60 -11.00
C LEU A 176 -6.98 16.65 -10.32
N GLN A 177 -6.40 17.37 -9.34
CA GLN A 177 -7.04 18.48 -8.65
C GLN A 177 -6.85 19.77 -9.46
N ALA A 178 -7.89 20.62 -9.47
CA ALA A 178 -7.92 21.89 -10.18
C ALA A 178 -7.11 23.00 -9.48
#